data_AF-A0A9D5N338-F1
#
_entry.id   AF-A0A9D5N338-F1
#
_cell.length_a   1.000
_cell.length_b   1.000
_cell.length_c   1.000
_cell.angle_alpha   90.00
_cell.angle_beta   90.00
_cell.angle_gamma   90.00
#
_symmetry.space_group_name_H-M   'P 1'
#
loop_
_entity.id
_entity.type
_entity.pdbx_description
1 polymer ?
#
loop_
_entity_poly.entity_id
_entity_poly.type
_entity_poly.pdbx_seq_one_letter_code
_entity_poly.pdbx_strand_id
1 'polypeptide(L)' 'MFPNISAELARHKMTIKDLATQTGINYETLKLKMRGVTEFRLQEMIKVKEVFPACSMDYLFESDGITEEEK' A
#
# COMPACT_ATOMS: atom_id res chain seq x y z
N MET A 1 -7.00 6.07 4.10
CA MET A 1 -6.96 4.83 3.28
C MET A 1 -5.83 4.95 2.26
N PHE A 2 -5.35 3.84 1.69
CA PHE A 2 -4.33 3.82 0.63
C PHE A 2 -4.93 3.39 -0.73
N PRO A 3 -5.62 4.31 -1.44
CA PRO A 3 -6.30 3.99 -2.71
C PRO A 3 -5.30 3.65 -3.82
N ASN A 4 -4.12 4.28 -3.82
CA ASN A 4 -3.11 4.09 -4.87
C ASN A 4 -2.59 2.66 -4.91
N ILE A 5 -2.33 2.03 -3.77
CA ILE A 5 -1.93 0.61 -3.75
C ILE A 5 -3.04 -0.28 -4.32
N SER A 6 -4.31 0.03 -3.99
CA SER A 6 -5.45 -0.72 -4.54
C SER A 6 -5.58 -0.56 -6.06
N ALA A 7 -5.27 0.63 -6.57
CA ALA A 7 -5.25 0.91 -8.01
C ALA A 7 -4.11 0.16 -8.73
N GLU A 8 -2.90 0.15 -8.17
CA GLU A 8 -1.77 -0.60 -8.72
C GLU A 8 -2.00 -2.11 -8.69
N LEU A 9 -2.60 -2.63 -7.63
CA LEU A 9 -3.03 -4.03 -7.58
C LEU A 9 -3.98 -4.38 -8.74
N ALA A 10 -4.98 -3.54 -8.99
CA ALA A 10 -5.91 -3.73 -10.10
C ALA A 10 -5.22 -3.65 -11.48
N ARG A 11 -4.28 -2.70 -11.66
CA ARG A 11 -3.48 -2.54 -12.88
C ARG A 11 -2.59 -3.75 -13.16
N HIS A 12 -1.95 -4.28 -12.12
CA HIS A 12 -1.06 -5.45 -12.20
C HIS A 12 -1.80 -6.80 -12.15
N LYS A 13 -3.14 -6.81 -12.08
CA LYS A 13 -3.97 -8.01 -11.88
C LYS A 13 -3.54 -8.83 -10.64
N MET A 14 -3.03 -8.16 -9.62
CA MET A 14 -2.65 -8.77 -8.35
C MET A 14 -3.77 -8.57 -7.33
N THR A 15 -3.96 -9.57 -6.46
CA THR A 15 -4.87 -9.42 -5.32
C THR A 15 -4.12 -9.02 -4.07
N ILE A 16 -4.84 -8.55 -3.04
CA ILE A 16 -4.25 -8.32 -1.71
C ILE A 16 -3.62 -9.60 -1.14
N LYS A 17 -4.12 -10.80 -1.52
CA LYS A 17 -3.51 -12.08 -1.12
C LYS A 17 -2.16 -12.32 -1.79
N ASP A 18 -2.01 -11.94 -3.05
CA ASP A 18 -0.72 -12.01 -3.75
C ASP A 18 0.27 -11.03 -3.14
N LEU A 19 -0.17 -9.80 -2.85
CA LEU A 19 0.67 -8.80 -2.18
C LEU A 19 1.09 -9.27 -0.78
N ALA A 20 0.18 -9.86 -0.02
CA ALA A 20 0.46 -10.48 1.28
C ALA A 20 1.54 -11.58 1.17
N THR A 21 1.41 -12.45 0.17
CA THR A 21 2.39 -13.51 -0.10
C THR A 21 3.76 -12.94 -0.46
N GLN A 22 3.82 -11.93 -1.33
CA GLN A 22 5.08 -11.31 -1.76
C GLN A 22 5.78 -10.52 -0.64
N THR A 23 5.00 -9.80 0.17
CA THR A 23 5.53 -8.99 1.28
C THR A 23 5.74 -9.81 2.56
N GLY A 24 5.22 -11.03 2.63
CA GLY A 24 5.21 -11.86 3.83
C GLY A 24 4.34 -11.27 4.96
N ILE A 25 3.42 -10.39 4.63
CA ILE A 25 2.48 -9.77 5.58
C ILE A 25 1.22 -10.61 5.58
N ASN A 26 0.64 -10.87 6.76
CA ASN A 26 -0.63 -11.58 6.82
C ASN A 26 -1.72 -10.79 6.07
N TYR A 27 -2.51 -11.47 5.24
CA TYR A 27 -3.62 -10.89 4.48
C TYR A 27 -4.57 -10.05 5.34
N GLU A 28 -4.92 -10.52 6.54
CA GLU A 28 -5.81 -9.78 7.45
C GLU A 28 -5.16 -8.48 7.93
N THR A 29 -3.89 -8.55 8.32
CA THR A 29 -3.09 -7.40 8.72
C THR A 29 -2.96 -6.40 7.57
N LEU A 30 -2.65 -6.87 6.36
CA LEU A 30 -2.50 -6.02 5.19
C LEU A 30 -3.84 -5.34 4.83
N LYS A 31 -4.96 -6.05 4.94
CA LYS A 31 -6.30 -5.49 4.73
C LYS A 31 -6.63 -4.38 5.75
N LEU A 32 -6.25 -4.55 7.01
CA LEU A 32 -6.40 -3.51 8.05
C LEU A 32 -5.52 -2.28 7.74
N LYS A 33 -4.28 -2.50 7.29
CA LYS A 33 -3.36 -1.43 6.89
C LYS A 33 -3.87 -0.63 5.70
N MET A 34 -4.32 -1.31 4.63
CA MET A 34 -4.91 -0.66 3.45
C MET A 34 -6.12 0.20 3.79
N ARG A 35 -6.92 -0.25 4.77
CA ARG A 35 -8.07 0.50 5.30
C ARG A 35 -7.67 1.68 6.19
N GLY A 36 -6.41 1.77 6.62
CA GLY A 36 -5.92 2.80 7.55
C GLY A 36 -6.22 2.50 9.03
N VAL A 37 -6.56 1.25 9.37
CA VAL A 37 -6.78 0.84 10.77
C VAL A 37 -5.45 0.69 11.52
N THR A 38 -4.40 0.32 10.80
CA THR A 38 -3.05 0.17 11.35
C THR A 38 -2.03 0.77 10.39
N GLU A 39 -0.92 1.28 10.92
CA GLU A 39 0.13 1.92 10.12
C GLU A 39 1.04 0.90 9.44
N PHE A 40 1.65 1.29 8.32
CA PHE A 40 2.73 0.50 7.72
C PHE A 40 4.04 0.75 8.46
N ARG A 41 4.77 -0.34 8.77
CA ARG A 41 6.14 -0.23 9.28
C ARG A 41 7.09 -0.01 8.11
N LEU A 42 8.18 0.73 8.33
CA LEU A 42 9.20 0.98 7.30
C LEU A 42 9.64 -0.29 6.54
N GLN A 43 9.82 -1.40 7.26
CA GLN A 43 10.18 -2.69 6.67
C GLN A 43 9.11 -3.22 5.68
N GLU A 44 7.83 -3.07 6.01
CA GLU A 44 6.73 -3.50 5.13
C GLU A 44 6.55 -2.57 3.95
N MET A 45 6.74 -1.29 4.21
CA MET A 45 6.79 -0.21 3.24
C MET A 45 7.81 -0.51 2.13
N ILE A 46 9.05 -0.89 2.50
CA ILE A 46 10.10 -1.28 1.56
C ILE A 46 9.69 -2.51 0.74
N LYS A 47 9.12 -3.54 1.38
CA LYS A 47 8.67 -4.75 0.68
C LYS A 47 7.57 -4.47 -0.34
N VAL A 48 6.61 -3.61 0.00
CA VAL A 48 5.56 -3.18 -0.95
C VAL A 48 6.20 -2.43 -2.13
N LYS A 49 7.20 -1.57 -1.86
CA LYS A 49 7.96 -0.87 -2.91
C LYS A 49 8.73 -1.83 -3.83
N GLU A 50 9.22 -2.96 -3.31
CA GLU A 50 9.86 -4.01 -4.13
C GLU A 50 8.87 -4.72 -5.06
N VAL A 51 7.61 -4.86 -4.64
CA VAL A 51 6.53 -5.41 -5.50
C VAL A 51 6.13 -4.41 -6.59
N PHE A 52 6.19 -3.11 -6.29
CA PHE A 52 5.88 -2.02 -7.22
C PHE A 52 7.11 -1.16 -7.51
N PRO A 53 8.13 -1.68 -8.23
CA PRO A 53 9.36 -0.95 -8.50
C PRO A 53 9.10 0.29 -9.36
N ALA A 54 8.06 0.28 -10.20
CA ALA A 54 7.66 1.39 -11.07
C ALA A 54 7.01 2.57 -10.34
N CYS A 55 6.52 2.37 -9.12
CA CYS A 55 5.83 3.40 -8.34
C CYS A 55 6.73 3.97 -7.26
N SER A 56 6.65 5.28 -6.99
CA SER A 56 7.36 5.90 -5.87
C SER A 56 6.73 5.55 -4.53
N MET A 57 7.54 5.59 -3.48
CA MET A 57 7.07 5.38 -2.10
C MET A 57 5.94 6.33 -1.73
N ASP A 58 6.14 7.61 -2.06
CA ASP A 58 5.20 8.69 -1.84
C ASP A 58 3.83 8.40 -2.47
N TYR A 59 3.79 8.13 -3.77
CA TYR A 59 2.57 7.75 -4.48
C TYR A 59 1.88 6.50 -3.90
N LEU A 60 2.63 5.45 -3.56
CA LEU A 60 2.02 4.22 -3.01
C LEU A 60 1.36 4.48 -1.65
N PHE A 61 2.01 5.27 -0.80
CA PHE A 61 1.57 5.54 0.56
C PHE A 61 0.84 6.88 0.71
N GLU A 62 0.49 7.52 -0.40
CA GLU A 62 -0.36 8.69 -0.42
C GLU A 62 -1.74 8.29 0.13
N SER A 63 -2.13 8.99 1.19
CA SER A 63 -3.39 8.76 1.87
C SER A 63 -4.27 9.98 1.70
N ASP A 64 -5.56 9.75 1.52
CA ASP A 64 -6.60 10.78 1.38
C ASP A 64 -6.66 11.81 2.52
N GLY A 65 -5.87 11.64 3.59
CA GLY A 65 -5.79 12.55 4.75
C GLY A 65 -4.61 13.52 4.75
N ILE A 66 -3.76 13.52 3.70
CA ILE A 66 -2.70 14.52 3.51
C ILE A 66 -2.90 15.15 2.13
N THR A 67 -4.03 15.82 1.95
CA THR A 67 -4.04 16.98 1.08
C THR A 67 -3.63 18.14 1.98
N GLU A 68 -2.40 18.63 1.81
CA GLU A 68 -2.09 19.99 2.23
C GLU A 68 -3.04 20.90 1.42
N GLU A 69 -4.19 21.21 2.01
CA GLU A 69 -4.97 22.39 1.68
C GLU A 69 -4.08 23.59 2.03
N GLU A 70 -3.17 23.96 1.12
CA GLU A 70 -2.68 25.33 1.07
C GLU A 70 -3.89 26.20 0.68
N LYS A 71 -4.42 26.92 1.67
CA LYS A 71 -5.31 28.06 1.44
C LYS A 71 -4.95 29.22 2.35
#